data_AF-A0A9D2QW66-F1
#
_entry.id   AF-A0A9D2QW66-F1
#
_cell.length_a   1.000
_cell.length_b   1.000
_cell.length_c   1.000
_cell.angle_alpha   90.00
_cell.angle_beta   90.00
_cell.angle_gamma   90.00
#
_symmetry.space_group_name_H-M   'P 1'
#
loop_
_entity.id
_entity.type
_entity.pdbx_description
1 polymer ?
#
loop_
_entity_poly.entity_id
_entity_poly.type
_entity_poly.pdbx_seq_one_letter_code
_entity_poly.pdbx_strand_id
1 'polypeptide(L)'
;MKKQKTKKGEYGYLKHQRKLEIAKTAVLFCLSLAVYLSGLITTGTNKNLLTIVAVLGCLPASRSAVGMILFLRAKGCSEELHERILPHAKGLPQLYDVVLTSYDATFELVHLVFKGNSLIGLTVNPKCKTDACEKHLKEMMAKDAIKDVHVKIFQDTPKYLNRLDQLRELAAEDTQTGAVFSLIRAISI
;
A
#
# COMPACT_ATOMS: atom_id res chain seq x y z
N MET A 1 -21.54 -15.51 -9.10
CA MET A 1 -21.25 -14.69 -7.90
C MET A 1 -20.25 -13.59 -8.28
N LYS A 2 -20.68 -12.32 -8.35
CA LYS A 2 -19.80 -11.20 -8.73
C LYS A 2 -18.79 -10.99 -7.59
N LYS A 3 -17.51 -11.35 -7.81
CA LYS A 3 -16.40 -10.95 -6.92
C LYS A 3 -16.37 -9.42 -6.91
N GLN A 4 -16.83 -8.80 -5.82
CA GLN A 4 -16.58 -7.38 -5.60
C GLN A 4 -15.05 -7.21 -5.59
N LYS A 5 -14.53 -6.50 -6.60
CA LYS A 5 -13.15 -6.02 -6.59
C LYS A 5 -13.07 -4.99 -5.48
N THR A 6 -12.62 -5.39 -4.30
CA THR A 6 -12.25 -4.44 -3.24
C THR A 6 -11.25 -3.46 -3.83
N LYS A 7 -11.59 -2.16 -3.80
CA LYS A 7 -10.76 -1.12 -4.38
C LYS A 7 -9.62 -0.77 -3.42
N LYS A 8 -8.51 -0.30 -3.98
CA LYS A 8 -7.35 0.15 -3.22
C LYS A 8 -7.75 1.30 -2.28
N GLY A 9 -7.56 1.10 -0.98
CA GLY A 9 -8.02 2.04 0.05
C GLY A 9 -9.26 1.60 0.83
N GLU A 10 -9.84 0.43 0.56
CA GLU A 10 -10.98 -0.13 1.31
C GLU A 10 -10.53 -1.14 2.36
N TYR A 11 -11.28 -1.22 3.47
CA TYR A 11 -11.02 -2.18 4.54
C TYR A 11 -11.01 -3.62 4.03
N GLY A 12 -9.95 -4.38 4.38
CA GLY A 12 -9.81 -5.77 3.98
C GLY A 12 -9.24 -5.97 2.58
N TYR A 13 -8.89 -4.90 1.87
CA TYR A 13 -8.16 -4.94 0.61
C TYR A 13 -6.89 -5.81 0.74
N LEU A 14 -6.07 -5.59 1.78
CA LEU A 14 -4.83 -6.32 2.00
C LEU A 14 -5.03 -7.84 2.09
N LYS A 15 -6.09 -8.31 2.77
CA LYS A 15 -6.36 -9.75 2.93
C LYS A 15 -6.71 -10.41 1.60
N HIS A 16 -7.48 -9.73 0.74
CA HIS A 16 -7.83 -10.25 -0.59
C HIS A 16 -6.64 -10.21 -1.54
N GLN A 17 -5.92 -9.09 -1.57
CA GLN A 17 -4.75 -8.86 -2.43
C GLN A 17 -3.64 -9.86 -2.11
N ARG A 18 -3.38 -10.13 -0.82
CA ARG A 18 -2.39 -11.12 -0.36
C ARG A 18 -2.61 -12.50 -1.01
N LYS A 19 -3.84 -13.04 -1.00
CA LYS A 19 -4.12 -14.36 -1.59
C LYS A 19 -3.89 -14.37 -3.10
N LEU A 20 -4.24 -13.28 -3.76
CA LEU A 20 -4.16 -13.15 -5.21
C LEU A 20 -2.71 -12.98 -5.67
N GLU A 21 -1.91 -12.19 -4.94
CA GLU A 21 -0.48 -12.02 -5.19
C GLU A 21 0.34 -13.28 -4.87
N ILE A 22 -0.03 -14.05 -3.82
CA ILE A 22 0.57 -15.37 -3.56
C ILE A 22 0.33 -16.30 -4.75
N ALA A 23 -0.91 -16.39 -5.22
CA ALA A 23 -1.26 -17.27 -6.34
C ALA A 23 -0.53 -16.86 -7.64
N LYS A 24 -0.51 -15.56 -7.97
CA LYS A 24 0.22 -15.04 -9.14
C LYS A 24 1.72 -15.33 -9.04
N THR A 25 2.33 -15.04 -7.89
CA THR A 25 3.76 -15.27 -7.67
C THR A 25 4.10 -16.74 -7.85
N ALA A 26 3.32 -17.64 -7.25
CA ALA A 26 3.50 -19.08 -7.41
C ALA A 26 3.40 -19.52 -8.87
N VAL A 27 2.39 -19.05 -9.61
CA VAL A 27 2.22 -19.38 -11.04
C VAL A 27 3.38 -18.88 -11.90
N LEU A 28 3.85 -17.65 -11.68
CA LEU A 28 4.99 -17.07 -12.43
C LEU A 28 6.29 -17.84 -12.18
N PHE A 29 6.54 -18.26 -10.93
CA PHE A 29 7.69 -19.10 -10.59
C PHE A 29 7.56 -20.50 -11.19
N CYS A 30 6.39 -21.13 -11.11
CA CYS A 30 6.17 -22.45 -11.71
C CYS A 30 6.36 -22.42 -13.24
N LEU A 31 5.88 -21.37 -13.92
CA LEU A 31 6.05 -21.23 -15.36
C LEU A 31 7.53 -21.04 -15.74
N SER A 32 8.25 -20.19 -15.01
CA SER A 32 9.69 -19.98 -15.22
C SER A 32 10.48 -21.28 -14.99
N LEU A 33 10.12 -22.04 -13.95
CA LEU A 33 10.72 -23.33 -13.66
C LEU A 33 10.40 -24.39 -14.72
N ALA A 34 9.16 -24.44 -15.22
CA ALA A 34 8.76 -25.37 -16.27
C ALA A 34 9.53 -25.13 -17.57
N VAL A 35 9.73 -23.87 -17.97
CA VAL A 35 10.53 -23.50 -19.15
C VAL A 35 12.00 -23.89 -18.94
N TYR A 36 12.56 -23.64 -17.76
CA TYR A 36 13.93 -24.04 -17.42
C TYR A 36 14.12 -25.56 -17.51
N LEU A 37 13.24 -26.34 -16.87
CA LEU A 37 13.29 -27.80 -16.88
C LEU A 37 13.11 -28.37 -18.28
N SER A 38 12.20 -27.80 -19.08
CA SER A 38 12.02 -28.21 -20.49
C SER A 38 13.29 -27.97 -21.29
N GLY A 39 13.93 -26.82 -21.13
CA GLY A 39 15.21 -26.51 -21.80
C GLY A 39 16.33 -27.47 -21.40
N LEU A 40 16.39 -27.84 -20.12
CA LEU A 40 17.38 -28.79 -19.60
C LEU A 40 17.16 -30.21 -20.16
N ILE A 41 15.92 -30.69 -20.18
CA ILE A 41 15.57 -32.04 -20.67
C ILE A 41 15.80 -32.15 -22.18
N THR A 42 15.40 -31.14 -22.96
CA THR A 42 15.53 -31.18 -24.43
C THR A 42 16.98 -31.02 -24.89
N THR A 43 17.73 -30.11 -24.28
CA THR A 43 19.06 -29.71 -24.80
C THR A 43 20.22 -30.34 -24.03
N GLY A 44 19.98 -30.90 -22.84
CA GLY A 44 21.02 -31.50 -21.97
C GLY A 44 22.05 -30.50 -21.42
N THR A 45 21.94 -29.21 -21.76
CA THR A 45 22.88 -28.16 -21.37
C THR A 45 22.14 -26.90 -20.94
N ASN A 46 22.75 -26.13 -20.01
CA ASN A 46 22.19 -24.87 -19.49
C ASN A 46 22.52 -23.64 -20.36
N LYS A 47 23.15 -23.83 -21.53
CA LYS A 47 23.55 -22.73 -22.43
C LYS A 47 22.61 -22.64 -23.64
N ASN A 48 21.31 -22.68 -23.37
CA ASN A 48 20.29 -22.67 -24.42
C ASN A 48 19.37 -21.43 -24.31
N LEU A 49 18.68 -21.11 -25.41
CA LEU A 49 17.79 -19.96 -25.47
C LEU A 49 16.64 -20.05 -24.44
N LEU A 50 16.18 -21.26 -24.13
CA LEU A 50 15.11 -21.51 -23.15
C LEU A 50 15.55 -21.16 -21.73
N THR A 51 16.83 -21.38 -21.39
CA THR A 51 17.42 -20.96 -20.11
C THR A 51 17.45 -19.43 -20.00
N ILE A 52 17.77 -18.72 -21.08
CA ILE A 52 17.74 -17.25 -21.11
C ILE A 52 16.31 -16.75 -20.90
N VAL A 53 15.33 -17.33 -21.61
CA VAL A 53 13.91 -16.98 -21.45
C VAL A 53 13.43 -17.25 -20.02
N ALA A 54 13.85 -18.36 -19.40
CA ALA A 54 13.51 -18.66 -18.01
C ALA A 54 14.09 -17.63 -17.01
N VAL A 55 15.33 -17.19 -17.21
CA VAL A 55 15.95 -16.14 -16.37
C VAL A 55 15.23 -14.81 -16.54
N LEU A 56 14.89 -14.43 -17.78
CA LEU A 56 14.11 -13.22 -18.04
C LEU A 56 12.70 -13.31 -17.44
N GLY A 57 12.07 -14.49 -17.46
CA GLY A 57 10.79 -14.76 -16.79
C GLY A 57 10.86 -14.68 -15.27
N CYS A 58 12.04 -14.87 -14.68
CA CYS A 58 12.25 -14.71 -13.24
C CYS A 58 12.17 -13.23 -12.80
N LEU A 59 12.49 -12.25 -13.66
CA LEU A 59 12.40 -10.83 -13.32
C LEU A 59 10.98 -10.38 -12.89
N PRO A 60 9.91 -10.63 -13.67
CA PRO A 60 8.55 -10.33 -13.22
C PRO A 60 8.14 -11.18 -12.02
N ALA A 61 8.62 -12.43 -11.91
CA ALA A 61 8.33 -13.30 -10.77
C ALA A 61 8.91 -12.75 -9.47
N SER A 62 10.17 -12.29 -9.48
CA SER A 62 10.83 -11.64 -8.34
C SER A 62 10.13 -10.36 -7.94
N ARG A 63 9.72 -9.52 -8.91
CA ARG A 63 8.93 -8.31 -8.62
C ARG A 63 7.60 -8.65 -7.94
N SER A 64 6.90 -9.67 -8.43
CA SER A 64 5.65 -10.18 -7.82
C SER A 64 5.89 -10.69 -6.39
N ALA A 65 6.98 -11.41 -6.16
CA ALA A 65 7.33 -11.93 -4.83
C ALA A 65 7.61 -10.83 -3.81
N VAL A 66 8.31 -9.76 -4.20
CA VAL A 66 8.53 -8.61 -3.31
C VAL A 66 7.19 -7.98 -2.90
N GLY A 67 6.27 -7.78 -3.87
CA GLY A 67 4.92 -7.32 -3.58
C GLY A 67 4.19 -8.23 -2.59
N MET A 68 4.24 -9.55 -2.82
CA MET A 68 3.66 -10.55 -1.92
C MET A 68 4.22 -10.45 -0.49
N ILE A 69 5.55 -10.33 -0.33
CA ILE A 69 6.20 -10.21 0.98
C ILE A 69 5.74 -8.93 1.70
N LEU A 70 5.63 -7.82 0.98
CA LEU A 70 5.15 -6.55 1.54
C LEU A 70 3.70 -6.68 2.01
N PHE A 71 2.81 -7.30 1.22
CA PHE A 71 1.44 -7.58 1.63
C PHE A 71 1.33 -8.57 2.79
N LEU A 72 2.26 -9.51 2.91
CA LEU A 72 2.33 -10.46 4.03
C LEU A 72 2.78 -9.78 5.33
N ARG A 73 3.75 -8.89 5.23
CA ARG A 73 4.28 -8.12 6.37
C ARG A 73 3.28 -7.08 6.86
N ALA A 74 2.53 -6.45 5.96
CA ALA A 74 1.51 -5.49 6.30
C ALA A 74 0.44 -6.12 7.18
N LYS A 75 0.34 -5.65 8.44
CA LYS A 75 -0.67 -6.14 9.39
C LYS A 75 -2.09 -5.70 9.01
N GLY A 76 -2.21 -4.57 8.32
CA GLY A 76 -3.48 -3.95 7.96
C GLY A 76 -4.26 -3.43 9.17
N CYS A 77 -5.45 -2.89 8.92
CA CYS A 77 -6.41 -2.49 9.94
C CYS A 77 -7.02 -3.73 10.62
N SER A 78 -6.98 -3.78 11.95
CA SER A 78 -7.79 -4.75 12.70
C SER A 78 -9.24 -4.30 12.70
N GLU A 79 -10.16 -5.27 12.83
CA GLU A 79 -11.60 -5.02 12.87
C GLU A 79 -11.98 -4.09 14.02
N GLU A 80 -11.39 -4.31 15.19
CA GLU A 80 -11.56 -3.46 16.38
C GLU A 80 -11.11 -2.01 16.15
N LEU A 81 -10.01 -1.78 15.43
CA LEU A 81 -9.55 -0.43 15.10
C LEU A 81 -10.45 0.22 14.06
N HIS A 82 -10.96 -0.55 13.10
CA HIS A 82 -11.89 -0.05 12.11
C HIS A 82 -13.19 0.42 12.77
N GLU A 83 -13.79 -0.40 13.65
CA GLU A 83 -15.00 -0.05 14.39
C GLU A 83 -14.80 1.19 15.28
N ARG A 84 -13.61 1.34 15.89
CA ARG A 84 -13.27 2.53 16.67
C ARG A 84 -13.12 3.77 15.82
N ILE A 85 -12.58 3.68 14.60
CA ILE A 85 -12.34 4.84 13.73
C ILE A 85 -13.62 5.30 13.02
N LEU A 86 -14.50 4.35 12.65
CA LEU A 86 -15.71 4.59 11.88
C LEU A 86 -16.60 5.74 12.40
N PRO A 87 -16.92 5.86 13.72
CA PRO A 87 -17.77 6.94 14.21
C PRO A 87 -17.10 8.33 14.14
N HIS A 88 -15.77 8.38 14.30
CA HIS A 88 -15.01 9.64 14.29
C HIS A 88 -14.71 10.12 12.85
N ALA A 89 -14.50 9.18 11.93
CA ALA A 89 -14.18 9.48 10.53
C ALA A 89 -15.42 9.60 9.62
N LYS A 90 -16.64 9.42 10.16
CA LYS A 90 -17.88 9.47 9.39
C LYS A 90 -18.06 10.83 8.72
N GLY A 91 -18.16 10.82 7.39
CA GLY A 91 -18.31 12.04 6.56
C GLY A 91 -16.99 12.68 6.11
N LEU A 92 -15.84 12.14 6.52
CA LEU A 92 -14.52 12.59 6.06
C LEU A 92 -14.03 11.74 4.88
N PRO A 93 -13.31 12.32 3.92
CA PRO A 93 -12.55 11.56 2.93
C PRO A 93 -11.50 10.71 3.64
N GLN A 94 -11.61 9.38 3.51
CA GLN A 94 -10.73 8.43 4.19
C GLN A 94 -10.18 7.35 3.25
N LEU A 95 -8.97 6.88 3.55
CA LEU A 95 -8.34 5.71 2.94
C LEU A 95 -7.89 4.75 4.04
N TYR A 96 -8.14 3.46 3.85
CA TYR A 96 -7.66 2.38 4.71
C TYR A 96 -6.53 1.60 4.05
N ASP A 97 -5.72 0.92 4.87
CA ASP A 97 -4.80 -0.11 4.40
C ASP A 97 -3.81 0.38 3.32
N VAL A 98 -3.17 1.53 3.56
CA VAL A 98 -2.23 2.17 2.65
C VAL A 98 -0.79 1.74 3.00
N VAL A 99 -0.14 1.02 2.11
CA VAL A 99 1.29 0.66 2.26
C VAL A 99 2.11 1.49 1.28
N LEU A 100 3.05 2.28 1.80
CA LEU A 100 3.95 3.14 1.03
C LEU A 100 5.36 2.57 1.07
N THR A 101 6.08 2.65 -0.04
CA THR A 101 7.50 2.29 -0.10
C THR A 101 8.34 3.46 -0.59
N SER A 102 9.28 3.86 0.25
CA SER A 102 10.40 4.71 -0.13
C SER A 102 11.62 3.84 -0.47
N TYR A 103 12.69 4.47 -0.97
CA TYR A 103 13.97 3.79 -1.22
C TYR A 103 14.55 3.15 0.06
N ASP A 104 14.41 3.81 1.20
CA ASP A 104 15.06 3.40 2.44
C ASP A 104 14.16 2.58 3.37
N ALA A 105 12.83 2.72 3.25
CA ALA A 105 11.89 2.11 4.17
C ALA A 105 10.49 1.89 3.59
N THR A 106 9.80 0.88 4.14
CA THR A 106 8.36 0.64 3.94
C THR A 106 7.57 1.22 5.10
N PHE A 107 6.53 1.98 4.80
CA PHE A 107 5.61 2.59 5.76
C PHE A 107 4.22 1.97 5.61
N GLU A 108 3.70 1.42 6.70
CA GLU A 108 2.36 0.82 6.73
C GLU A 108 1.41 1.77 7.46
N LEU A 109 0.47 2.36 6.74
CA LEU A 109 -0.56 3.25 7.27
C LEU A 109 -1.90 2.52 7.26
N VAL A 110 -2.51 2.43 8.43
CA VAL A 110 -3.76 1.70 8.65
C VAL A 110 -4.97 2.52 8.23
N HIS A 111 -4.93 3.80 8.55
CA HIS A 111 -5.99 4.75 8.24
C HIS A 111 -5.38 6.10 7.90
N LEU A 112 -5.98 6.80 6.95
CA LEU A 112 -5.53 8.08 6.45
C LEU A 112 -6.74 8.96 6.12
N VAL A 113 -6.69 10.21 6.55
CA VAL A 113 -7.75 11.20 6.32
C VAL A 113 -7.12 12.49 5.85
N PHE A 114 -7.76 13.12 4.86
CA PHE A 114 -7.37 14.44 4.38
C PHE A 114 -8.53 15.41 4.53
N LYS A 115 -8.28 16.54 5.19
CA LYS A 115 -9.23 17.64 5.32
C LYS A 115 -8.51 18.95 5.67
N GLY A 116 -8.92 20.06 5.06
CA GLY A 116 -8.40 21.41 5.34
C GLY A 116 -6.90 21.49 5.16
N ASN A 117 -6.39 20.99 4.03
CA ASN A 117 -4.96 20.93 3.72
C ASN A 117 -4.11 20.14 4.74
N SER A 118 -4.75 19.37 5.63
CA SER A 118 -4.08 18.52 6.60
C SER A 118 -4.29 17.06 6.24
N LEU A 119 -3.20 16.34 5.97
CA LEU A 119 -3.20 14.89 5.83
C LEU A 119 -2.80 14.27 7.17
N ILE A 120 -3.69 13.52 7.79
CA ILE A 120 -3.38 12.75 8.99
C ILE A 120 -3.43 11.26 8.70
N GLY A 121 -2.52 10.50 9.33
CA GLY A 121 -2.47 9.06 9.20
C GLY A 121 -2.21 8.37 10.53
N LEU A 122 -2.65 7.11 10.63
CA LEU A 122 -2.38 6.22 11.75
C LEU A 122 -1.51 5.05 11.28
N THR A 123 -0.44 4.75 12.01
CA THR A 123 0.34 3.52 11.84
C THR A 123 0.28 2.69 13.13
N VAL A 124 0.12 1.37 12.98
CA VAL A 124 0.14 0.41 14.11
C VAL A 124 1.49 -0.28 14.27
N ASN A 125 2.45 0.05 13.41
CA ASN A 125 3.78 -0.52 13.48
C ASN A 125 4.67 0.35 14.39
N PRO A 126 5.04 -0.13 15.59
CA PRO A 126 5.84 0.66 16.53
C PRO A 126 7.26 0.94 16.03
N LYS A 127 7.74 0.17 15.04
CA LYS A 127 9.07 0.37 14.41
C LYS A 127 9.02 1.36 13.24
N CYS A 128 7.85 1.87 12.89
CA CYS A 128 7.69 2.81 11.79
C CYS A 128 8.24 4.18 12.17
N LYS A 129 9.19 4.71 11.39
CA LYS A 129 9.72 6.07 11.58
C LYS A 129 8.71 7.08 11.03
N THR A 130 7.90 7.67 11.91
CA THR A 130 6.85 8.63 11.53
C THR A 130 7.41 9.83 10.78
N ASP A 131 8.54 10.39 11.25
CA ASP A 131 9.14 11.58 10.63
C ASP A 131 9.62 11.31 9.20
N ALA A 132 10.16 10.12 8.95
CA ALA A 132 10.57 9.70 7.62
C ALA A 132 9.36 9.50 6.68
N CYS A 133 8.26 8.97 7.21
CA CYS A 133 7.01 8.83 6.47
C CYS A 133 6.42 10.20 6.10
N GLU A 134 6.39 11.14 7.04
CA GLU A 134 5.93 12.51 6.81
C GLU A 134 6.76 13.22 5.74
N LYS A 135 8.10 13.11 5.83
CA LYS A 135 9.01 13.67 4.84
C LYS A 135 8.76 13.06 3.46
N HIS A 136 8.65 11.74 3.38
CA HIS A 136 8.39 11.04 2.13
C HIS A 136 7.07 11.48 1.47
N LEU A 137 5.99 11.57 2.24
CA LEU A 137 4.69 12.03 1.74
C LEU A 137 4.75 13.49 1.25
N LYS A 138 5.42 14.37 2.00
CA LYS A 138 5.62 15.77 1.60
C LYS A 138 6.41 15.88 0.29
N GLU A 139 7.48 15.09 0.14
CA GLU A 139 8.26 15.04 -1.10
C GLU A 139 7.44 14.55 -2.30
N MET A 140 6.61 13.52 -2.10
CA MET A 140 5.73 13.01 -3.18
C MET A 140 4.65 14.03 -3.57
N MET A 141 4.06 14.72 -2.59
CA MET A 141 3.09 15.79 -2.84
C MET A 141 3.73 16.97 -3.59
N ALA A 142 4.94 17.38 -3.18
CA ALA A 142 5.67 18.46 -3.84
C ALA A 142 6.00 18.13 -5.31
N LYS A 143 6.33 16.87 -5.62
CA LYS A 143 6.57 16.39 -6.99
C LYS A 143 5.32 16.47 -7.87
N ASP A 144 4.15 16.25 -7.30
CA ASP A 144 2.85 16.29 -7.99
C ASP A 144 2.23 17.71 -8.01
N ALA A 145 3.02 18.74 -7.68
CA ALA A 145 2.61 20.15 -7.57
C ALA A 145 1.49 20.42 -6.54
N ILE A 146 1.27 19.51 -5.60
CA ILE A 146 0.35 19.70 -4.47
C ILE A 146 1.10 20.49 -3.39
N LYS A 147 0.75 21.78 -3.24
CA LYS A 147 1.38 22.70 -2.29
C LYS A 147 0.54 22.88 -1.04
N ASP A 148 1.23 23.24 0.05
CA ASP A 148 0.61 23.63 1.33
C ASP A 148 -0.19 22.50 2.00
N VAL A 149 0.35 21.28 2.02
CA VAL A 149 -0.26 20.15 2.76
C VAL A 149 0.55 19.82 4.01
N HIS A 150 -0.11 19.92 5.16
CA HIS A 150 0.45 19.51 6.44
C HIS A 150 0.23 18.01 6.67
N VAL A 151 1.29 17.21 6.55
CA VAL A 151 1.25 15.77 6.84
C VAL A 151 1.62 15.51 8.30
N LYS A 152 0.81 14.71 9.00
CA LYS A 152 1.10 14.23 10.36
C LYS A 152 0.74 12.75 10.54
N ILE A 153 1.69 11.95 11.02
CA ILE A 153 1.49 10.50 11.24
C ILE A 153 1.52 10.19 12.73
N PHE A 154 0.47 9.51 13.20
CA PHE A 154 0.29 9.11 14.59
C PHE A 154 0.57 7.61 14.74
N GLN A 155 1.18 7.25 15.87
CA GLN A 155 1.27 5.85 16.34
C GLN A 155 0.27 5.55 17.45
N ASP A 156 -0.22 6.60 18.11
CA ASP A 156 -1.11 6.52 19.26
C ASP A 156 -2.56 6.68 18.79
N THR A 157 -3.33 5.59 18.92
CA THR A 157 -4.73 5.55 18.50
C THR A 157 -5.61 6.61 19.19
N PRO A 158 -5.63 6.75 20.53
CA PRO A 158 -6.49 7.75 21.17
C PRO A 158 -6.15 9.19 20.77
N LYS A 159 -4.85 9.54 20.63
CA LYS A 159 -4.47 10.87 20.11
C LYS A 159 -4.95 11.09 18.69
N TYR A 160 -4.91 10.05 17.86
CA TYR A 160 -5.41 10.11 16.49
C TYR A 160 -6.93 10.31 16.42
N LEU A 161 -7.71 9.60 17.25
CA LEU A 161 -9.17 9.75 17.31
C LEU A 161 -9.57 11.18 17.71
N ASN A 162 -8.94 11.74 18.75
CA ASN A 162 -9.17 13.13 19.15
C ASN A 162 -8.87 14.12 18.02
N ARG A 163 -7.83 13.86 17.22
CA ARG A 163 -7.49 14.71 16.07
C ARG A 163 -8.50 14.56 14.93
N LEU A 164 -9.08 13.38 14.72
CA LEU A 164 -10.16 13.17 13.75
C LEU A 164 -11.40 13.99 14.11
N ASP A 165 -11.79 14.00 15.38
CA ASP A 165 -12.95 14.81 15.83
C ASP A 165 -12.72 16.31 15.60
N GLN A 166 -11.52 16.81 15.91
CA GLN A 166 -11.14 18.20 15.62
C GLN A 166 -11.20 18.52 14.13
N LEU A 167 -10.72 17.61 13.27
CA LEU A 167 -10.79 17.78 11.82
C LEU A 167 -12.24 17.74 11.33
N ARG A 168 -13.13 16.98 11.97
CA ARG A 168 -14.54 16.93 11.61
C ARG A 168 -15.22 18.28 11.85
N GLU A 169 -14.93 18.92 12.98
CA GLU A 169 -15.50 20.23 13.37
C GLU A 169 -14.97 21.40 12.53
N LEU A 170 -13.78 21.26 11.94
CA LEU A 170 -13.24 22.25 11.01
C LEU A 170 -14.13 22.36 9.75
N ALA A 171 -14.75 23.52 9.54
CA ALA A 171 -15.43 23.87 8.29
C ALA A 171 -14.38 24.36 7.29
N ALA A 172 -13.70 23.43 6.62
CA ALA A 172 -12.75 23.74 5.55
C ALA A 172 -13.25 23.15 4.23
N GLU A 173 -13.25 23.95 3.16
CA GLU A 173 -13.51 23.46 1.81
C GLU A 173 -12.28 22.74 1.29
N ASP A 174 -12.49 21.51 0.85
CA ASP A 174 -11.43 20.63 0.38
C ASP A 174 -11.32 20.67 -1.15
N THR A 175 -10.53 21.61 -1.68
CA THR A 175 -10.31 21.71 -3.13
C THR A 175 -9.34 20.67 -3.70
N GLN A 176 -8.50 20.05 -2.86
CA GLN A 176 -7.39 19.18 -3.32
C GLN A 176 -7.53 17.69 -2.94
N THR A 177 -8.60 17.29 -2.25
CA THR A 177 -8.78 15.90 -1.77
C THR A 177 -8.65 14.86 -2.87
N GLY A 178 -9.24 15.13 -4.04
CA GLY A 178 -9.17 14.22 -5.18
C GLY A 178 -7.73 13.94 -5.64
N ALA A 179 -6.93 15.00 -5.79
CA ALA A 179 -5.53 14.91 -6.22
C ALA A 179 -4.65 14.21 -5.19
N VAL A 180 -4.84 14.54 -3.90
CA VAL A 180 -4.12 13.88 -2.80
C VAL A 180 -4.43 12.39 -2.77
N PHE A 181 -5.69 11.99 -2.91
CA PHE A 181 -6.07 10.58 -2.86
C PHE A 181 -5.66 9.81 -4.12
N SER A 182 -5.67 10.45 -5.30
CA SER A 182 -5.15 9.82 -6.51
C SER A 182 -3.65 9.58 -6.41
N LEU A 183 -2.89 10.56 -5.91
CA LEU A 183 -1.46 10.42 -5.67
C LEU A 183 -1.20 9.29 -4.68
N ILE A 184 -1.86 9.29 -3.52
CA ILE A 184 -1.64 8.29 -2.47
C ILE A 184 -1.98 6.88 -2.96
N ARG A 185 -3.03 6.72 -3.76
CA ARG A 185 -3.35 5.44 -4.41
C ARG A 185 -2.30 5.03 -5.46
N ALA A 186 -1.67 5.98 -6.14
CA ALA A 186 -0.63 5.72 -7.14
C ALA A 186 0.70 5.31 -6.51
N ILE A 187 1.08 5.94 -5.39
CA ILE A 187 2.37 5.68 -4.71
C ILE A 187 2.29 4.53 -3.71
N SER A 188 1.09 4.13 -3.30
CA SER A 188 0.89 2.92 -2.53
C SER A 188 1.08 1.69 -3.40
N ILE A 189 1.29 0.53 -2.79
CA ILE A 189 1.45 -0.75 -3.49
C ILE A 189 0.09 -1.43 -3.65
#